data_AF-A0A3R9FGY2-F1
#
_entry.id   AF-A0A3R9FGY2-F1
#
_cell.length_a   1.000
_cell.length_b   1.000
_cell.length_c   1.000
_cell.angle_alpha   90.00
_cell.angle_beta   90.00
_cell.angle_gamma   90.00
#
_symmetry.space_group_name_H-M   'P 1'
#
loop_
_entity.id
_entity.type
_entity.pdbx_description
1 polymer ?
#
loop_
_entity_poly.entity_id
_entity_poly.type
_entity_poly.pdbx_seq_one_letter_code
_entity_poly.pdbx_strand_id
1 'polypeptide(L)'
;MKIEIREAAMNELNKIGFEDGEGIRILAEFVGTCSIATDIELQIEKKQKEDEEVVEKGISFFVPAKSLESLPEKIFLDFKPGFGYKISSAEETFGYNFKLKKNSPGRVIFFCS
;
A
#
# COMPACT_ATOMS: atom_id res chain seq x y z
N MET A 1 4.85 13.80 -2.39
CA MET A 1 5.24 12.37 -2.37
C MET A 1 5.06 11.75 -3.75
N LYS A 2 5.96 10.86 -4.18
CA LYS A 2 5.90 10.07 -5.42
C LYS A 2 6.05 8.60 -5.09
N ILE A 3 5.25 7.75 -5.72
CA ILE A 3 5.25 6.31 -5.48
C ILE A 3 5.61 5.65 -6.80
N GLU A 4 6.74 4.95 -6.90
CA GLU A 4 7.07 4.18 -8.10
C GLU A 4 6.72 2.70 -7.90
N ILE A 5 5.73 2.22 -8.65
CA ILE A 5 5.29 0.82 -8.59
C ILE A 5 6.11 -0.03 -9.56
N ARG A 6 6.77 -1.06 -9.04
CA ARG A 6 7.49 -2.06 -9.84
C ARG A 6 6.52 -3.02 -10.53
N GLU A 7 6.94 -3.66 -11.62
CA GLU A 7 6.08 -4.54 -12.43
C GLU A 7 5.47 -5.68 -11.62
N ALA A 8 6.23 -6.27 -10.67
CA ALA A 8 5.73 -7.33 -9.81
C ALA A 8 4.59 -6.85 -8.89
N ALA A 9 4.73 -5.65 -8.31
CA ALA A 9 3.69 -5.03 -7.50
C ALA A 9 2.48 -4.67 -8.36
N MET A 10 2.69 -4.10 -9.55
CA MET A 10 1.62 -3.78 -10.49
C MET A 10 0.81 -5.02 -10.89
N ASN A 11 1.47 -6.14 -11.16
CA ASN A 11 0.79 -7.40 -11.48
C ASN A 11 -0.06 -7.92 -10.33
N GLU A 12 0.42 -7.81 -9.09
CA GLU A 12 -0.36 -8.24 -7.93
C GLU A 12 -1.52 -7.28 -7.64
N LEU A 13 -1.27 -5.97 -7.75
CA LEU A 13 -2.31 -4.95 -7.63
C LEU A 13 -3.39 -5.10 -8.70
N ASN A 14 -3.04 -5.45 -9.94
CA ASN A 14 -4.03 -5.76 -10.98
C ASN A 14 -4.87 -6.99 -10.68
N LYS A 15 -4.35 -7.99 -9.95
CA LYS A 15 -5.14 -9.13 -9.48
C LYS A 15 -6.08 -8.74 -8.34
N ILE A 16 -5.66 -7.77 -7.52
CA ILE A 16 -6.48 -7.15 -6.50
C ILE A 16 -7.42 -6.18 -7.22
N GLY A 17 -8.53 -6.69 -7.77
CA GLY A 17 -9.52 -5.83 -8.41
C GLY A 17 -10.02 -4.77 -7.43
N PHE A 18 -9.58 -3.53 -7.60
CA PHE A 18 -10.09 -2.35 -6.90
C PHE A 18 -11.46 -2.02 -7.48
N GLU A 19 -12.44 -1.76 -6.62
CA GLU A 19 -13.73 -1.22 -7.06
C GLU A 19 -13.60 0.27 -7.40
N ASP A 20 -14.60 0.81 -8.10
CA ASP A 20 -14.61 2.21 -8.52
C ASP A 20 -14.58 3.16 -7.29
N GLY A 21 -13.55 3.98 -7.21
CA GLY A 21 -13.29 4.87 -6.06
C GLY A 21 -12.60 4.23 -4.86
N GLU A 22 -12.15 2.97 -4.97
CA GLU A 22 -11.23 2.37 -4.01
C GLU A 22 -9.78 2.69 -4.35
N GLY A 23 -8.97 2.83 -3.31
CA GLY A 23 -7.53 3.01 -3.42
C GLY A 23 -6.80 2.42 -2.23
N ILE A 24 -5.50 2.66 -2.18
CA ILE A 24 -4.60 2.08 -1.19
C ILE A 24 -4.24 3.15 -0.18
N ARG A 25 -4.74 3.02 1.04
CA ARG A 25 -4.36 3.87 2.16
C ARG A 25 -3.06 3.37 2.79
N ILE A 26 -2.05 4.24 2.87
CA ILE A 26 -0.75 3.97 3.50
C ILE A 26 -0.72 4.68 4.85
N LEU A 27 -0.72 3.90 5.93
CA LEU A 27 -0.56 4.39 7.29
C LEU A 27 0.86 4.06 7.74
N ALA A 28 1.65 5.06 8.07
CA ALA A 28 2.94 4.91 8.72
C ALA A 28 2.86 5.49 10.13
N GLU A 29 3.19 4.67 11.13
CA GLU A 29 3.31 5.05 12.54
C GLU A 29 4.70 4.70 13.06
N PHE A 30 5.36 5.69 13.67
CA PHE A 30 6.67 5.49 14.27
C PHE A 30 6.52 4.91 15.67
N VAL A 31 6.78 3.60 15.82
CA VAL A 31 6.68 2.91 17.12
C VAL A 31 8.05 2.88 17.79
N GLY A 32 8.44 4.00 18.41
CA GLY A 32 9.73 4.15 19.05
C GLY A 32 9.70 3.88 20.56
N THR A 33 9.93 2.63 21.00
CA THR A 33 10.20 2.39 22.44
C THR A 33 11.36 1.45 22.77
N CYS A 34 11.84 0.53 21.92
CA CYS A 34 13.11 -0.20 22.15
C CYS A 34 13.67 -1.01 20.96
N SER A 35 13.08 -0.92 19.78
CA SER A 35 13.63 -1.47 18.53
C SER A 35 13.07 -0.58 17.43
N ILE A 36 13.93 -0.04 16.57
CA ILE A 36 13.52 0.87 15.50
C ILE A 36 12.70 0.05 14.50
N ALA A 37 11.39 0.05 14.67
CA ALA A 37 10.44 -0.60 13.80
C ALA A 37 9.40 0.44 13.41
N THR A 38 9.44 0.88 12.15
CA THR A 38 8.38 1.68 11.57
C THR A 38 7.26 0.73 11.21
N ASP A 39 6.13 0.84 11.89
CA ASP A 39 4.96 0.04 11.53
C ASP A 39 4.27 0.77 10.38
N ILE A 40 4.16 0.08 9.24
CA ILE A 40 3.44 0.61 8.07
C ILE A 40 2.36 -0.40 7.72
N GLU A 41 1.13 0.09 7.63
CA GLU A 41 -0.03 -0.68 7.21
C GLU A 41 -0.56 -0.20 5.86
N LEU A 42 -0.93 -1.16 5.02
CA LEU A 42 -1.62 -0.92 3.75
C LEU A 42 -3.05 -1.42 3.86
N GLN A 43 -4.00 -0.52 3.66
CA GLN A 43 -5.43 -0.82 3.72
C GLN A 43 -6.10 -0.41 2.41
N ILE A 44 -7.05 -1.22 1.93
CA ILE A 44 -7.86 -0.84 0.77
C ILE A 44 -9.08 -0.09 1.30
N GLU A 45 -9.18 1.19 0.97
CA GLU A 45 -10.25 2.06 1.44
C GLU A 45 -10.59 3.10 0.37
N LYS A 46 -11.76 3.73 0.49
CA LYS A 46 -12.17 4.80 -0.41
C LYS A 46 -11.46 6.10 -0.04
N LYS A 47 -11.30 6.99 -1.03
CA LYS A 47 -10.70 8.31 -0.84
C LYS A 47 -11.33 9.03 0.34
N GLN A 48 -10.53 9.33 1.36
CA GLN A 48 -10.95 10.25 2.42
C GLN A 48 -10.58 11.68 2.05
N LYS A 49 -11.36 12.64 2.54
CA LYS A 49 -11.21 14.07 2.18
C LYS A 49 -9.94 14.71 2.75
N GLU A 50 -9.38 14.10 3.78
CA GLU A 50 -8.25 14.60 4.57
C GLU A 50 -6.92 13.92 4.20
N ASP A 51 -6.97 12.87 3.38
CA ASP A 51 -5.76 12.17 2.93
C ASP A 51 -5.28 12.76 1.59
N GLU A 52 -3.97 12.81 1.40
CA GLU A 52 -3.35 13.14 0.11
C GLU A 52 -3.54 11.99 -0.87
N GLU A 53 -4.12 12.28 -2.04
CA GLU A 53 -4.29 11.32 -3.12
C GLU A 53 -3.12 11.39 -4.11
N VAL A 54 -2.40 10.29 -4.25
CA VAL A 54 -1.34 10.09 -5.23
C VAL A 54 -1.81 9.04 -6.23
N VAL A 55 -2.12 9.46 -7.46
CA VAL A 55 -2.49 8.53 -8.52
C VAL A 55 -1.23 8.07 -9.24
N GLU A 56 -0.95 6.77 -9.19
CA GLU A 56 0.17 6.18 -9.92
C GLU A 56 -0.26 4.95 -10.71
N LYS A 57 0.10 4.91 -12.00
CA LYS A 57 -0.25 3.82 -12.93
C LYS A 57 -1.75 3.41 -12.90
N GLY A 58 -2.64 4.37 -12.62
CA GLY A 58 -4.09 4.14 -12.53
C GLY A 58 -4.59 3.65 -11.18
N ILE A 59 -3.75 3.61 -10.15
CA ILE A 59 -4.12 3.25 -8.78
C ILE A 59 -4.02 4.51 -7.92
N SER A 60 -5.10 4.85 -7.20
CA SER A 60 -5.10 5.92 -6.20
C SER A 60 -4.49 5.43 -4.90
N PHE A 61 -3.47 6.12 -4.40
CA PHE A 61 -2.90 5.92 -3.08
C PHE A 61 -3.30 7.07 -2.17
N PHE A 62 -3.76 6.77 -0.96
CA PHE A 62 -4.16 7.77 0.03
C PHE A 62 -3.15 7.77 1.16
N VAL A 63 -2.56 8.92 1.45
CA VAL A 63 -1.56 9.06 2.50
C VAL A 63 -1.99 10.18 3.45
N PRO A 64 -2.25 9.90 4.74
CA PRO A 64 -2.59 10.94 5.70
C PRO A 64 -1.39 11.84 5.96
N ALA A 65 -1.66 13.11 6.28
CA ALA A 65 -0.62 14.10 6.60
C ALA A 65 0.34 13.61 7.71
N LYS A 66 -0.17 12.92 8.73
CA LYS A 66 0.64 12.33 9.82
C LYS A 66 1.68 11.33 9.29
N SER A 67 1.30 10.54 8.30
CA SER A 67 2.20 9.57 7.69
C SER A 67 3.13 10.21 6.67
N LEU A 68 2.72 11.30 6.01
CA LEU A 68 3.61 12.10 5.16
C LEU A 68 4.77 12.72 5.93
N GLU A 69 4.58 13.12 7.19
CA GLU A 69 5.68 13.62 8.02
C GLU A 69 6.73 12.54 8.32
N SER A 70 6.34 11.26 8.28
CA SER A 70 7.22 10.11 8.53
C SER A 70 7.70 9.43 7.24
N LEU A 71 7.09 9.75 6.09
CA LEU A 71 7.40 9.14 4.80
C LEU A 71 8.18 10.13 3.92
N PRO A 72 9.17 9.64 3.16
CA PRO A 72 9.98 10.48 2.30
C PRO A 72 9.19 10.88 1.05
N GLU A 73 9.70 11.90 0.36
CA GLU A 73 9.07 12.41 -0.85
C GLU A 73 9.00 11.39 -1.99
N LYS A 74 9.80 10.32 -1.96
CA LYS A 74 9.83 9.29 -3.00
C LYS A 74 9.95 7.89 -2.40
N ILE A 75 8.98 7.02 -2.72
CA ILE A 75 8.99 5.60 -2.34
C ILE A 75 8.87 4.71 -3.58
N PHE A 76 9.37 3.49 -3.45
CA PHE A 76 9.35 2.41 -4.42
C PHE A 76 8.58 1.26 -3.81
N LEU A 77 7.52 0.84 -4.50
CA LEU A 77 6.69 -0.30 -4.13
C LEU A 77 7.08 -1.51 -4.97
N ASP A 78 7.61 -2.53 -4.31
CA ASP A 78 7.95 -3.82 -4.91
C ASP A 78 7.09 -4.93 -4.28
N PHE A 79 6.91 -6.04 -4.98
CA PHE A 79 6.14 -7.17 -4.48
C PHE A 79 6.89 -8.45 -4.73
N LYS A 80 7.01 -9.26 -3.69
CA LYS A 80 7.63 -10.56 -3.77
C LYS A 80 6.60 -11.64 -3.41
N PRO A 81 6.22 -12.51 -4.36
CA PRO A 81 5.25 -13.57 -4.09
C PRO A 81 5.78 -14.47 -2.95
N GLY A 82 4.98 -14.61 -1.89
CA GLY A 82 5.34 -15.34 -0.67
C GLY A 82 5.92 -14.50 0.47
N PHE A 83 6.43 -13.30 0.18
CA PHE A 83 6.97 -12.37 1.19
C PHE A 83 6.15 -11.08 1.34
N GLY A 84 5.20 -10.80 0.46
CA GLY A 84 4.34 -9.61 0.51
C GLY A 84 4.92 -8.41 -0.23
N TYR A 85 4.36 -7.23 0.06
CA TYR A 85 4.82 -5.97 -0.51
C TYR A 85 6.03 -5.45 0.27
N LYS A 86 6.91 -4.75 -0.44
CA LYS A 86 8.12 -4.12 0.08
C LYS A 86 8.08 -2.65 -0.29
N ILE A 87 8.33 -1.77 0.68
CA ILE A 87 8.41 -0.33 0.49
C ILE A 87 9.83 0.12 0.83
N SER A 88 10.46 0.77 -0.13
CA SER A 88 11.80 1.34 0.01
C SER A 88 11.83 2.74 -0.58
N SER A 89 12.56 3.69 -0.01
CA SER A 89 12.88 4.96 -0.67
C SER A 89 14.28 4.93 -1.30
N ALA A 90 14.71 6.08 -1.81
CA ALA A 90 16.09 6.31 -2.24
C ALA A 90 17.07 6.33 -1.05
N GLU A 91 16.58 6.62 0.15
CA GLU A 91 17.40 6.73 1.37
C GLU A 91 17.45 5.38 2.11
N GLU A 92 16.29 4.77 2.38
CA GLU A 92 16.19 3.62 3.28
C GLU A 92 15.08 2.64 2.89
N THR A 93 15.16 1.39 3.36
CA THR A 93 14.04 0.43 3.22
C THR A 93 13.16 0.46 4.47
N PHE A 94 11.94 0.97 4.34
CA PHE A 94 11.00 1.12 5.46
C PHE A 94 10.50 -0.21 6.00
N GLY A 95 10.28 -1.18 5.12
CA GLY A 95 9.87 -2.49 5.57
C GLY A 95 9.61 -3.49 4.46
N TYR A 96 9.33 -4.69 4.93
CA TYR A 96 9.08 -5.88 4.14
C TYR A 96 7.79 -6.52 4.66
N ASN A 97 7.09 -7.26 3.79
CA ASN A 97 5.90 -8.02 4.15
C ASN A 97 4.68 -7.17 4.52
N PHE A 98 4.53 -6.03 3.85
CA PHE A 98 3.26 -5.32 3.88
C PHE A 98 2.21 -6.21 3.22
N LYS A 99 1.16 -6.52 3.98
CA LYS A 99 0.01 -7.27 3.48
C LYS A 99 -1.09 -6.27 3.19
N LEU A 100 -1.45 -6.16 1.92
CA LEU A 100 -2.68 -5.47 1.54
C LEU A 100 -3.85 -6.27 2.12
N LYS A 101 -4.45 -5.76 3.20
CA LYS A 101 -5.70 -6.29 3.72
C LYS A 101 -6.80 -5.83 2.77
N LYS A 102 -7.11 -6.67 1.78
CA LYS A 102 -8.36 -6.51 1.02
C LYS A 102 -9.49 -6.92 1.94
N ASN A 103 -10.41 -6.00 2.22
CA ASN A 103 -11.68 -6.34 2.81
C ASN A 103 -12.49 -7.06 1.71
N SER A 104 -12.19 -8.33 1.46
CA SER A 104 -12.81 -9.07 0.37
C SER A 104 -14.23 -9.46 0.81
N PRO A 105 -15.32 -8.96 0.19
CA PRO A 105 -16.53 -9.75 0.15
C PRO A 105 -16.21 -11.03 -0.62
N GLY A 106 -16.71 -12.15 -0.12
CA GLY A 106 -16.29 -13.49 -0.49
C GLY A 106 -16.28 -13.74 -2.00
N ARG A 107 -15.20 -14.37 -2.47
CA ARG A 107 -15.21 -15.05 -3.76
C ARG A 107 -16.07 -16.31 -3.60
N VAL A 108 -17.37 -16.17 -3.81
CA VAL A 108 -18.26 -17.32 -4.06
C VAL A 108 -17.79 -17.92 -5.38
N ILE A 109 -16.99 -18.98 -5.28
CA ILE A 109 -16.67 -19.83 -6.42
C ILE A 109 -17.86 -20.77 -6.58
N PHE A 110 -18.88 -20.35 -7.35
CA PHE A 110 -19.82 -21.30 -7.92
C PHE A 110 -19.08 -22.03 -9.05
N PHE A 111 -18.48 -23.18 -8.73
CA PHE A 111 -18.28 -24.22 -9.74
C PHE A 111 -19.54 -25.07 -9.75
N CYS A 112 -20.42 -24.78 -10.70
CA CYS A 112 -21.50 -25.69 -11.08
C CYS A 112 -21.36 -25.90 -12.59
N SER A 113 -20.78 -27.05 -12.98
CA SER A 113 -21.06 -27.86 -14.16
C SER A 113 -20.06 -29.00 -14.24
#